data_AF-A0A9R1FEK0-F1
#
_entry.id   AF-A0A9R1FEK0-F1
#
_cell.length_a   1.000
_cell.length_b   1.000
_cell.length_c   1.000
_cell.angle_alpha   90.00
_cell.angle_beta   90.00
_cell.angle_gamma   90.00
#
_symmetry.space_group_name_H-M   'P 1'
#
loop_
_entity.id
_entity.type
_entity.pdbx_description
1 polymer ?
#
loop_
_entity_poly.entity_id
_entity_poly.type
_entity_poly.pdbx_seq_one_letter_code
_entity_poly.pdbx_strand_id
1 'polypeptide(L)'
;MQGAAAAAERRSRASPDKADESSKKARLDLPDGHMKQEAAGGGDGGSIIGAAYIQRVELAVRIDKQVLHCPLCTLPFKPPVFQCKAGHPACSGCVALLPFRQCKACVDGGGFFDPCPTLDALVSSTRIGCPNVGCQWYVTYHEVTEHQKVCPYAPCRCT
;
A
#
# COMPACT_ATOMS: atom_id res chain seq x y z
N MET A 1 17.69 -28.58 -66.54
CA MET A 1 16.63 -29.21 -65.72
C MET A 1 16.38 -28.27 -64.56
N GLN A 2 15.50 -27.28 -64.75
CA GLN A 2 14.09 -27.26 -64.25
C GLN A 2 14.10 -27.15 -62.71
N GLY A 3 13.70 -26.07 -62.04
CA GLY A 3 12.57 -25.13 -62.18
C GLY A 3 12.05 -24.96 -60.72
N ALA A 4 11.41 -23.90 -60.23
CA ALA A 4 10.81 -22.70 -60.78
C ALA A 4 10.61 -21.64 -59.66
N ALA A 5 10.55 -20.36 -60.06
CA ALA A 5 9.69 -19.23 -59.63
C ALA A 5 9.37 -19.00 -58.11
N ALA A 6 9.27 -17.77 -57.58
CA ALA A 6 8.70 -16.57 -58.16
C ALA A 6 9.08 -15.25 -57.41
N ALA A 7 9.04 -14.15 -58.19
CA ALA A 7 8.59 -12.77 -57.91
C ALA A 7 9.04 -12.06 -56.60
N ALA A 8 9.89 -11.01 -56.65
CA ALA A 8 9.61 -9.62 -57.06
C ALA A 8 8.69 -8.85 -56.09
N GLU A 9 9.23 -7.85 -55.40
CA GLU A 9 8.80 -6.43 -55.51
C GLU A 9 9.69 -5.51 -54.66
N ARG A 10 10.28 -4.50 -55.30
CA ARG A 10 10.88 -3.33 -54.63
C ARG A 10 9.76 -2.39 -54.20
N ARG A 11 9.73 -1.95 -52.94
CA ARG A 11 9.10 -0.66 -52.59
C ARG A 11 9.94 0.16 -51.64
N SER A 12 10.37 1.28 -52.18
CA SER A 12 10.93 2.47 -51.55
C SER A 12 10.16 2.88 -50.29
N ARG A 13 10.89 3.26 -49.23
CA ARG A 13 10.33 4.09 -48.15
C ARG A 13 10.92 5.48 -48.26
N ALA A 14 10.05 6.43 -48.61
CA ALA A 14 10.27 7.86 -48.44
C ALA A 14 9.99 8.27 -46.98
N SER A 15 10.69 9.32 -46.53
CA SER A 15 10.66 10.06 -45.25
C SER A 15 9.29 10.69 -44.89
N PRO A 16 9.16 11.62 -43.91
CA PRO A 16 9.91 11.89 -42.67
C PRO A 16 8.98 11.93 -41.41
N ASP A 17 9.62 12.08 -40.25
CA ASP A 17 9.10 12.62 -38.98
C ASP A 17 7.96 13.64 -39.11
N LYS A 18 6.87 13.44 -38.33
CA LYS A 18 6.18 14.44 -37.49
C LYS A 18 5.22 13.75 -36.52
N ALA A 19 5.56 13.74 -35.23
CA ALA A 19 4.62 13.48 -34.15
C ALA A 19 4.30 14.82 -33.46
N ASP A 20 3.04 15.25 -33.58
CA ASP A 20 2.46 16.42 -32.94
C ASP A 20 2.07 16.03 -31.50
N GLU A 21 2.71 16.64 -30.51
CA GLU A 21 2.47 16.41 -29.09
C GLU A 21 1.23 17.19 -28.63
N SER A 22 0.04 16.65 -28.89
CA SER A 22 -1.21 17.15 -28.30
C SER A 22 -1.39 16.59 -26.88
N SER A 23 -0.74 17.24 -25.91
CA SER A 23 -0.93 17.05 -24.47
C SER A 23 -2.40 17.29 -24.04
N LYS A 24 -3.27 16.27 -24.12
CA LYS A 24 -4.56 16.24 -23.41
C LYS A 24 -4.32 15.69 -22.00
N LYS A 25 -4.04 16.58 -21.05
CA LYS A 25 -4.04 16.25 -19.62
C LYS A 25 -5.48 15.95 -19.19
N ALA A 26 -5.78 14.68 -18.93
CA ALA A 26 -7.00 14.29 -18.25
C ALA A 26 -6.95 14.84 -16.81
N ARG A 27 -7.95 15.65 -16.42
CA ARG A 27 -8.15 16.06 -15.03
C ARG A 27 -8.70 14.85 -14.28
N LEU A 28 -7.91 14.29 -13.37
CA LEU A 28 -8.39 13.34 -12.37
C LEU A 28 -9.18 14.14 -11.33
N ASP A 29 -10.46 13.83 -11.21
CA ASP A 29 -11.35 14.37 -10.19
C ASP A 29 -11.08 13.63 -8.86
N LEU A 30 -10.65 14.36 -7.83
CA LEU A 30 -10.43 13.82 -6.48
C LEU A 30 -11.74 13.94 -5.68
N PRO A 31 -12.22 12.86 -5.02
CA PRO A 31 -13.38 12.98 -4.15
C PRO A 31 -13.01 13.71 -2.85
N ASP A 32 -13.83 14.70 -2.48
CA ASP A 32 -13.80 15.39 -1.19
C ASP A 32 -14.08 14.41 -0.03
N GLY A 33 -13.02 13.96 0.64
CA GLY A 33 -13.09 13.15 1.84
C GLY A 33 -13.26 14.01 3.09
N HIS A 34 -14.50 14.35 3.46
CA HIS A 34 -14.77 14.91 4.78
C HIS A 34 -14.52 13.85 5.86
N MET A 35 -13.37 13.92 6.52
CA MET A 35 -12.93 13.02 7.59
C MET A 35 -13.63 13.37 8.91
N LYS A 36 -14.49 12.47 9.42
CA LYS A 36 -14.88 12.48 10.84
C LYS A 36 -13.87 11.61 11.61
N GLN A 37 -13.10 12.25 12.47
CA GLN A 37 -12.12 11.61 13.35
C GLN A 37 -12.68 11.59 14.78
N GLU A 38 -12.57 10.47 15.48
CA GLU A 38 -12.85 10.42 16.92
C GLU A 38 -11.59 10.83 17.69
N ALA A 39 -11.74 11.74 18.67
CA ALA A 39 -10.66 12.20 19.54
C ALA A 39 -11.05 11.95 21.01
N ALA A 40 -10.20 11.23 21.73
CA ALA A 40 -10.20 11.18 23.19
C ALA A 40 -9.21 12.24 23.71
N GLY A 41 -9.63 13.07 24.67
CA GLY A 41 -9.00 14.36 24.98
C GLY A 41 -7.95 14.38 26.10
N GLY A 42 -7.33 15.57 26.21
CA GLY A 42 -6.81 16.16 27.46
C GLY A 42 -5.29 16.32 27.59
N GLY A 43 -4.77 17.56 27.57
CA GLY A 43 -3.44 17.90 28.12
C GLY A 43 -2.73 19.11 27.50
N ASP A 44 -2.28 20.02 28.36
CA ASP A 44 -1.88 21.42 28.16
C ASP A 44 -0.43 21.68 27.66
N GLY A 45 -0.26 22.79 26.92
CA GLY A 45 0.92 23.67 26.92
C GLY A 45 2.28 23.18 26.42
N GLY A 46 2.66 23.54 25.18
CA GLY A 46 4.07 23.50 24.74
C GLY A 46 4.30 24.01 23.32
N SER A 47 5.07 25.11 23.20
CA SER A 47 5.52 25.83 22.00
C SER A 47 5.22 25.20 20.63
N ILE A 48 4.34 25.86 19.88
CA ILE A 48 4.16 25.66 18.45
C ILE A 48 5.40 26.13 17.69
N ILE A 49 6.43 25.30 17.57
CA ILE A 49 7.31 25.40 16.40
C ILE A 49 6.43 24.99 15.24
N GLY A 50 6.10 25.95 14.37
CA GLY A 50 5.22 25.76 13.23
C GLY A 50 5.71 24.61 12.36
N ALA A 51 5.20 23.40 12.63
CA ALA A 51 5.17 22.34 11.66
C ALA A 51 4.31 22.91 10.54
N ALA A 52 4.97 23.33 9.45
CA ALA A 52 4.30 23.64 8.21
C ALA A 52 3.24 22.54 8.02
N TYR A 53 1.97 22.94 8.05
CA TYR A 53 0.87 22.03 7.85
C TYR A 53 1.00 21.57 6.41
N ILE A 54 1.79 20.52 6.18
CA ILE A 54 1.80 19.87 4.88
C ILE A 54 0.41 19.27 4.80
N GLN A 55 -0.47 19.92 4.04
CA GLN A 55 -1.77 19.39 3.72
C GLN A 55 -1.53 18.02 3.12
N ARG A 56 -1.86 16.97 3.89
CA ARG A 56 -1.60 15.59 3.48
C ARG A 56 -2.51 15.30 2.31
N VAL A 57 -1.93 15.25 1.11
CA VAL A 57 -2.62 14.77 -0.08
C VAL A 57 -2.66 13.24 0.02
N GLU A 58 -3.86 12.68 0.14
CA GLU A 58 -4.06 11.23 0.12
C GLU A 58 -4.35 10.76 -1.31
N LEU A 59 -3.79 9.61 -1.68
CA LEU A 59 -4.00 8.98 -2.97
C LEU A 59 -4.78 7.68 -2.80
N ALA A 60 -5.86 7.51 -3.55
CA ALA A 60 -6.57 6.25 -3.63
C ALA A 60 -5.81 5.29 -4.58
N VAL A 61 -5.19 4.26 -4.00
CA VAL A 61 -4.42 3.25 -4.74
C VAL A 61 -4.97 1.85 -4.47
N ARG A 62 -4.76 0.92 -5.40
CA ARG A 62 -5.03 -0.51 -5.20
C ARG A 62 -3.72 -1.18 -4.79
N ILE A 63 -3.75 -1.87 -3.65
CA ILE A 63 -2.61 -2.59 -3.09
C ILE A 63 -3.00 -4.05 -2.96
N ASP A 64 -2.13 -4.98 -3.35
CA ASP A 64 -2.34 -6.41 -3.07
C ASP A 64 -2.29 -6.63 -1.56
N LYS A 65 -3.35 -7.22 -1.01
CA LYS A 65 -3.48 -7.57 0.40
C LYS A 65 -2.23 -8.28 0.95
N GLN A 66 -1.61 -9.15 0.16
CA GLN A 66 -0.47 -9.95 0.63
C GLN A 66 0.75 -9.10 0.99
N VAL A 67 0.91 -7.91 0.40
CA VAL A 67 2.04 -7.02 0.74
C VAL A 67 1.87 -6.33 2.10
N LEU A 68 0.63 -6.29 2.63
CA LEU A 68 0.31 -5.74 3.94
C LEU A 68 0.25 -6.82 5.03
N HIS A 69 0.56 -8.07 4.69
CA HIS A 69 0.48 -9.21 5.58
C HIS A 69 1.87 -9.79 5.86
N CYS A 70 2.09 -10.25 7.09
CA CYS A 70 3.31 -10.93 7.47
C CYS A 70 3.41 -12.27 6.72
N PRO A 71 4.51 -12.54 5.98
CA PRO A 71 4.66 -13.79 5.24
C PRO A 71 4.78 -15.02 6.16
N LEU A 72 5.07 -14.82 7.45
CA LEU A 72 5.26 -15.90 8.42
C LEU A 72 3.95 -16.35 9.10
N CYS A 73 3.06 -15.40 9.44
CA CYS A 73 1.79 -15.71 10.13
C CYS A 73 0.54 -15.34 9.34
N THR A 74 0.69 -14.71 8.18
CA THR A 74 -0.40 -14.24 7.30
C THR A 74 -1.38 -13.25 7.94
N LEU A 75 -1.02 -12.67 9.09
CA LEU A 75 -1.79 -11.59 9.73
C LEU A 75 -1.37 -10.21 9.17
N PRO A 76 -2.27 -9.22 9.16
CA PRO A 76 -1.91 -7.84 8.79
C PRO A 76 -0.75 -7.32 9.63
N PHE A 77 0.18 -6.60 9.00
CA PHE A 77 1.23 -5.90 9.72
C PHE A 77 0.65 -4.83 10.63
N LYS A 78 1.16 -4.77 11.86
CA LYS A 78 0.94 -3.70 12.83
C LYS A 78 2.32 -3.14 13.22
N PRO A 79 2.48 -1.82 13.38
CA PRO A 79 3.71 -1.27 13.92
C PRO A 79 4.02 -1.86 15.31
N PRO A 80 5.29 -2.12 15.65
CA PRO A 80 6.46 -2.03 14.77
C PRO A 80 6.58 -3.21 13.79
N VAL A 81 6.85 -2.90 12.53
CA VAL A 81 7.18 -3.82 11.44
C VAL A 81 8.69 -3.86 11.27
N PHE A 82 9.22 -5.05 11.04
CA PHE A 82 10.65 -5.28 10.91
C PHE A 82 11.01 -5.70 9.50
N GLN A 83 12.21 -5.35 9.07
CA GLN A 83 12.77 -5.75 7.79
C GLN A 83 14.22 -6.18 7.99
N CYS A 84 14.62 -7.31 7.41
CA CYS A 84 16.04 -7.68 7.39
C CYS A 84 16.78 -6.91 6.27
N LYS A 85 18.11 -6.96 6.26
CA LYS A 85 18.93 -6.28 5.25
C LYS A 85 18.65 -6.72 3.80
N ALA A 86 18.16 -7.94 3.61
CA ALA A 86 17.75 -8.45 2.30
C ALA A 86 16.32 -8.01 1.88
N GLY A 87 15.61 -7.25 2.72
CA GLY A 87 14.29 -6.70 2.40
C GLY A 87 13.11 -7.57 2.83
N HIS A 88 13.32 -8.76 3.40
CA HIS A 88 12.21 -9.60 3.90
C HIS A 88 11.53 -8.92 5.09
N PRO A 89 10.21 -8.71 5.07
CA PRO A 89 9.47 -8.13 6.19
C PRO A 89 8.96 -9.19 7.16
N ALA A 90 8.83 -8.83 8.44
CA ALA A 90 8.18 -9.65 9.46
C ALA A 90 7.51 -8.78 10.53
N CYS A 91 6.43 -9.28 11.12
CA CYS A 91 5.76 -8.60 12.22
C CYS A 91 6.52 -8.82 13.54
N SER A 92 6.31 -7.91 14.51
CA SER A 92 6.91 -7.99 15.84
C SER A 92 6.75 -9.35 16.52
N GLY A 93 5.54 -9.93 16.47
CA GLY A 93 5.24 -11.24 17.06
C GLY A 93 6.07 -12.36 16.46
N CYS A 94 6.20 -12.43 15.13
CA CYS A 94 7.03 -13.43 14.48
C CYS A 94 8.51 -13.22 14.76
N VAL A 95 8.99 -11.97 14.75
CA VAL A 95 10.40 -11.66 15.06
C VAL A 95 10.77 -12.07 16.49
N ALA A 96 9.87 -11.87 17.46
CA ALA A 96 10.08 -12.26 18.85
C ALA A 96 10.22 -13.78 19.03
N LEU A 97 9.61 -14.58 18.15
CA LEU A 97 9.69 -16.04 18.16
C LEU A 97 10.92 -16.59 17.43
N LEU A 98 11.63 -15.76 16.65
CA LEU A 98 12.79 -16.19 15.89
C LEU A 98 14.05 -16.18 16.78
N PRO A 99 14.88 -17.24 16.71
CA PRO A 99 16.14 -17.29 17.46
C PRO A 99 17.04 -16.14 17.01
N PHE A 100 17.48 -15.34 17.99
CA PHE A 100 18.29 -14.15 17.78
C PHE A 100 17.71 -13.17 16.76
N ARG A 101 16.40 -13.17 16.46
CA ARG A 101 15.78 -12.31 15.42
C ARG A 101 16.39 -12.49 14.02
N GLN A 102 16.92 -13.67 13.70
CA GLN A 102 17.52 -13.94 12.40
C GLN A 102 16.48 -14.24 11.33
N CYS A 103 16.68 -13.67 10.15
CA CYS A 103 15.86 -13.99 8.99
C CYS A 103 16.19 -15.38 8.43
N LYS A 104 15.20 -16.27 8.42
CA LYS A 104 15.32 -17.65 7.88
C LYS A 104 15.04 -17.75 6.38
N ALA A 105 14.51 -16.70 5.76
CA ALA A 105 14.27 -16.63 4.32
C ALA A 105 15.53 -16.23 3.53
N CYS A 106 16.53 -15.64 4.19
CA CYS A 106 17.78 -15.26 3.53
C CYS A 106 18.67 -16.49 3.31
N VAL A 107 19.05 -16.74 2.06
CA VAL A 107 19.93 -17.86 1.67
C VAL A 107 21.35 -17.68 2.22
N ASP A 108 21.88 -16.45 2.21
CA ASP A 108 23.29 -16.16 2.56
C ASP A 108 23.47 -15.50 3.93
N GLY A 109 22.56 -15.77 4.88
CA GLY A 109 22.64 -15.16 6.21
C GLY A 109 22.34 -13.65 6.19
N GLY A 110 21.45 -13.21 5.29
CA GLY A 110 21.02 -11.84 4.99
C GLY A 110 20.36 -11.05 6.14
N GLY A 111 20.79 -11.30 7.37
CA GLY A 111 20.74 -10.35 8.47
C GLY A 111 19.71 -10.66 9.55
N PHE A 112 19.81 -9.84 10.59
CA PHE A 112 18.84 -9.71 11.65
C PHE A 112 17.71 -8.78 11.19
N PHE A 113 16.55 -8.95 11.82
CA PHE A 113 15.41 -8.06 11.63
C PHE A 113 15.59 -6.77 12.44
N ASP A 114 15.60 -5.63 11.75
CA ASP A 114 15.62 -4.29 12.34
C ASP A 114 14.25 -3.61 12.16
N PRO A 115 13.80 -2.73 13.08
CA PRO A 115 12.59 -1.95 12.89
C PRO A 115 12.65 -1.14 11.60
N CYS A 116 11.55 -1.05 10.86
CA CYS A 116 11.47 -0.33 9.60
C CYS A 116 10.43 0.80 9.69
N PRO A 117 10.85 2.04 10.03
CA PRO A 117 9.96 3.19 10.15
C PRO A 117 9.16 3.48 8.88
N THR A 118 9.73 3.16 7.71
CA THR A 118 9.04 3.30 6.42
C THR A 118 7.84 2.37 6.32
N LEU A 119 7.99 1.09 6.70
CA LEU A 119 6.88 0.14 6.74
C LEU A 119 5.88 0.52 7.83
N ASP A 120 6.35 0.99 8.98
CA ASP A 120 5.48 1.50 10.04
C ASP A 120 4.60 2.65 9.57
N ALA A 121 5.19 3.63 8.89
CA ALA A 121 4.46 4.75 8.31
C ALA A 121 3.47 4.28 7.23
N LEU A 122 3.86 3.35 6.37
CA LEU A 122 2.99 2.77 5.35
C LEU A 122 1.77 2.08 5.98
N VAL A 123 1.96 1.15 6.92
CA VAL A 123 0.85 0.37 7.49
C VAL A 123 -0.04 1.21 8.42
N SER A 124 0.50 2.30 8.99
CA SER A 124 -0.25 3.27 9.80
C SER A 124 -1.05 4.26 8.96
N SER A 125 -0.60 4.57 7.74
CA SER A 125 -1.29 5.48 6.83
C SER A 125 -2.24 4.77 5.87
N THR A 126 -2.10 3.45 5.68
CA THR A 126 -2.99 2.68 4.81
C THR A 126 -4.38 2.57 5.41
N ARG A 127 -5.33 3.30 4.83
CA ARG A 127 -6.74 3.28 5.22
C ARG A 127 -7.59 2.62 4.13
N ILE A 128 -8.63 1.93 4.54
CA ILE A 128 -9.66 1.41 3.64
C ILE A 128 -11.04 1.80 4.13
N GLY A 129 -11.99 1.91 3.22
CA GLY A 129 -13.40 2.04 3.59
C GLY A 129 -13.90 0.80 4.31
N CYS A 130 -14.75 0.97 5.32
CA CYS A 130 -15.43 -0.14 5.96
C CYS A 130 -16.24 -0.95 4.93
N PRO A 131 -16.14 -2.29 4.91
CA PRO A 131 -16.88 -3.12 3.96
C PRO A 131 -18.37 -3.27 4.30
N ASN A 132 -18.83 -2.81 5.47
CA ASN A 132 -20.23 -2.90 5.87
C ASN A 132 -21.05 -1.84 5.13
N VAL A 133 -22.12 -2.26 4.46
CA VAL A 133 -23.00 -1.37 3.69
C VAL A 133 -23.57 -0.28 4.59
N GLY A 134 -23.43 0.98 4.16
CA GLY A 134 -23.89 2.16 4.90
C GLY A 134 -22.85 2.76 5.86
N CYS A 135 -21.77 2.04 6.17
CA CYS A 135 -20.64 2.62 6.89
C CYS A 135 -19.76 3.44 5.95
N GLN A 136 -19.57 4.72 6.25
CA GLN A 136 -18.73 5.63 5.46
C GLN A 136 -17.37 5.89 6.11
N TRP A 137 -17.02 5.15 7.16
CA TRP A 137 -15.76 5.33 7.86
C TRP A 137 -14.60 4.67 7.12
N TYR A 138 -13.49 5.41 7.06
CA TYR A 138 -12.20 4.89 6.65
C TYR A 138 -11.42 4.51 7.91
N VAL A 139 -10.96 3.27 7.95
CA VAL A 139 -10.25 2.70 9.09
C VAL A 139 -8.87 2.23 8.64
N THR A 140 -7.91 2.25 9.55
CA THR A 140 -6.57 1.74 9.27
C THR A 140 -6.67 0.25 8.93
N TYR A 141 -5.96 -0.18 7.89
CA TYR A 141 -6.11 -1.52 7.33
C TYR A 141 -6.02 -2.64 8.37
N HIS A 142 -5.06 -2.52 9.28
CA HIS A 142 -4.81 -3.53 10.30
C HIS A 142 -5.81 -3.52 11.48
N GLU A 143 -6.77 -2.59 11.48
CA GLU A 143 -7.83 -2.44 12.49
C GLU A 143 -9.22 -2.79 11.94
N VAL A 144 -9.35 -3.04 10.63
CA VAL A 144 -10.63 -3.28 9.94
C VAL A 144 -11.44 -4.37 10.63
N THR A 145 -10.80 -5.49 11.00
CA THR A 145 -11.48 -6.61 11.64
C THR A 145 -12.06 -6.24 13.01
N GLU A 146 -11.34 -5.40 13.78
CA GLU A 146 -11.85 -4.93 15.08
C GLU A 146 -13.00 -3.95 14.87
N HIS A 147 -12.86 -3.03 13.92
CA HIS A 147 -13.94 -2.12 13.55
C HIS A 147 -15.21 -2.88 13.14
N GLN A 148 -15.11 -3.93 12.32
CA GLN A 148 -16.26 -4.72 11.86
C GLN A 148 -17.06 -5.34 13.02
N LYS A 149 -16.42 -5.71 14.13
CA LYS A 149 -17.10 -6.31 15.30
C LYS A 149 -18.00 -5.33 16.04
N VAL A 150 -17.64 -4.05 16.02
CA VAL A 150 -18.33 -2.97 16.74
C VAL A 150 -19.02 -1.98 15.80
N CYS A 151 -18.96 -2.23 14.49
CA CYS A 151 -19.52 -1.35 13.48
C CYS A 151 -21.05 -1.28 13.63
N PRO A 152 -21.65 -0.09 13.78
CA PRO A 152 -23.10 0.06 13.90
C PRO A 152 -23.87 -0.44 12.67
N TYR A 153 -23.19 -0.54 11.53
CA TYR A 153 -23.73 -1.03 10.25
C TYR A 153 -23.38 -2.50 10.00
N ALA A 154 -22.80 -3.21 10.98
CA ALA A 154 -22.53 -4.63 10.84
C ALA A 154 -23.84 -5.39 10.56
N PRO A 155 -23.82 -6.38 9.64
CA PRO A 155 -25.01 -7.15 9.33
C PRO A 155 -25.50 -7.88 10.59
N CYS A 156 -26.80 -7.81 10.85
CA CYS A 156 -27.44 -8.58 11.90
C CYS A 156 -27.23 -10.08 11.64
N ARG A 157 -26.64 -10.79 12.60
CA ARG A 157 -26.58 -12.25 12.59
C ARG A 157 -27.86 -12.80 13.20
N CYS A 158 -28.96 -12.69 12.46
CA CYS A 158 -30.20 -13.37 12.84
C CYS A 158 -30.02 -14.88 12.58
N THR A 159 -30.09 -15.69 13.64
CA THR A 159 -30.19 -17.15 13.59
C THR A 159 -31.65 -17.57 13.57
#